data_AF-A0A7J9WRP8-F1
#
_entry.id   AF-A0A7J9WRP8-F1
#
_cell.length_a   1.000
_cell.length_b   1.000
_cell.length_c   1.000
_cell.angle_alpha   90.00
_cell.angle_beta   90.00
_cell.angle_gamma   90.00
#
_symmetry.space_group_name_H-M   'P 1'
#
loop_
_entity.id
_entity.type
_entity.pdbx_description
1 polymer ?
#
loop_
_entity_poly.entity_id
_entity_poly.type
_entity_poly.pdbx_seq_one_letter_code
_entity_poly.pdbx_strand_id
1 'polypeptide(L)'
;DAGVVRVITTGASQPLDVGRETRVVSAAQRRALAVRDGGCVGCHAPAVWCEAHHVRHWLDGGPTDLDNLLLACAGCHRDIHDRGWEPVRGPDSHWSLHPPDPAHPPHPPDPPEPAGSPPGQSRPWGSRPSDPPATPARPEAGQARSRASPV
;
A
#
# COMPACT_ATOMS: atom_id res chain seq x y z
N ASP A 1 2.49 7.40 30.93
CA ASP A 1 3.76 7.46 30.17
C ASP A 1 3.82 6.23 29.28
N ALA A 2 3.83 6.39 27.95
CA ALA A 2 3.83 5.26 27.01
C ALA A 2 5.13 5.27 26.19
N GLY A 3 5.89 4.18 26.29
CA GLY A 3 7.14 3.99 25.57
C GLY A 3 6.89 3.56 24.12
N VAL A 4 7.67 4.13 23.19
CA VAL A 4 7.67 3.74 21.78
C VAL A 4 8.42 2.43 21.61
N VAL A 5 7.74 1.40 21.10
CA VAL A 5 8.39 0.14 20.68
C VAL A 5 8.71 0.23 19.19
N ARG A 6 9.99 0.36 18.85
CA ARG A 6 10.48 0.19 17.48
C ARG A 6 10.80 -1.27 17.24
N VAL A 7 10.04 -1.92 16.35
CA VAL A 7 10.37 -3.27 15.88
C VAL A 7 11.20 -3.15 14.60
N ILE A 8 12.51 -3.30 14.72
CA ILE A 8 13.43 -3.43 13.59
C ILE A 8 13.76 -4.92 13.45
N THR A 9 13.11 -5.60 12.51
CA THR A 9 13.51 -6.96 12.12
C THR A 9 14.74 -6.83 11.24
N THR A 10 15.87 -7.39 11.66
CA THR A 10 17.21 -7.18 11.08
C THR A 10 17.25 -7.37 9.55
N GLY A 11 17.78 -6.37 8.84
CA GLY A 11 17.83 -6.27 7.37
C GLY A 11 17.75 -4.81 6.91
N ALA A 12 17.93 -4.55 5.61
CA ALA A 12 17.67 -3.24 5.03
C ALA A 12 16.24 -2.77 5.35
N SER A 13 16.05 -1.48 5.63
CA SER A 13 14.73 -0.89 5.86
C SER A 13 13.78 -1.23 4.71
N GLN A 14 12.62 -1.78 5.03
CA GLN A 14 11.56 -2.09 4.04
C GLN A 14 10.44 -1.05 4.20
N PRO A 15 9.92 -0.49 3.10
CA PRO A 15 8.77 0.42 3.18
C PRO A 15 7.55 -0.34 3.69
N LEU A 16 6.87 0.24 4.68
CA LEU A 16 5.63 -0.30 5.26
C LEU A 16 4.39 0.45 4.77
N ASP A 17 4.59 1.63 4.22
CA ASP A 17 3.57 2.45 3.58
C ASP A 17 4.02 2.72 2.14
N VAL A 18 3.27 2.19 1.19
CA VAL A 18 3.56 2.27 -0.26
C VAL A 18 2.43 2.94 -1.03
N GLY A 19 1.45 3.50 -0.32
CA GLY A 19 0.31 4.19 -0.87
C GLY A 19 -0.41 3.33 -1.89
N ARG A 20 -0.40 3.77 -3.15
CA ARG A 20 -1.15 3.20 -4.27
C ARG A 20 -0.32 2.45 -5.31
N GLU A 21 0.95 2.17 -5.01
CA GLU A 21 1.86 1.51 -5.95
C GLU A 21 1.52 0.03 -6.20
N THR A 22 1.04 -0.68 -5.18
CA THR A 22 0.68 -2.10 -5.27
C THR A 22 -0.42 -2.46 -4.29
N ARG A 23 -1.34 -3.33 -4.74
CA ARG A 23 -2.37 -3.94 -3.87
C ARG A 23 -1.81 -5.05 -2.98
N VAL A 24 -0.61 -5.54 -3.29
CA VAL A 24 -0.03 -6.73 -2.65
C VAL A 24 0.62 -6.33 -1.34
N VAL A 25 0.09 -6.87 -0.24
CA VAL A 25 0.68 -6.70 1.09
C VAL A 25 2.00 -7.47 1.17
N SER A 26 3.08 -6.76 1.45
CA SER A 26 4.42 -7.33 1.56
C SER A 26 4.59 -8.21 2.81
N ALA A 27 5.60 -9.08 2.80
CA ALA A 27 5.96 -9.85 3.99
C ALA A 27 6.36 -8.96 5.17
N ALA A 28 6.94 -7.79 4.91
CA ALA A 28 7.30 -6.80 5.93
C ALA A 28 6.06 -6.24 6.63
N GLN A 29 5.07 -5.81 5.84
CA GLN A 29 3.79 -5.33 6.33
C GLN A 29 3.06 -6.43 7.10
N ARG A 30 3.02 -7.67 6.59
CA ARG A 30 2.42 -8.80 7.33
C ARG A 30 3.07 -9.02 8.70
N ARG A 31 4.39 -8.92 8.81
CA ARG A 31 5.07 -9.02 10.12
C ARG A 31 4.71 -7.86 11.04
N ALA A 32 4.65 -6.64 10.51
CA ALA A 32 4.24 -5.47 11.28
C ALA A 32 2.80 -5.60 11.79
N LEU A 33 1.88 -6.08 10.94
CA LEU A 33 0.50 -6.37 11.30
C LEU A 33 0.40 -7.46 12.36
N ALA A 34 1.18 -8.54 12.25
CA ALA A 34 1.23 -9.59 13.28
C ALA A 34 1.68 -9.06 14.65
N VAL A 35 2.61 -8.10 14.68
CA VAL A 35 3.04 -7.45 15.94
C VAL A 35 1.95 -6.53 16.47
N ARG A 36 1.32 -5.71 15.61
CA ARG A 36 0.31 -4.73 16.03
C ARG A 36 -1.00 -5.40 16.43
N ASP A 37 -1.51 -6.31 15.61
CA ASP A 37 -2.85 -6.88 15.79
C ASP A 37 -2.83 -8.12 16.68
N GLY A 38 -1.68 -8.80 16.82
CA GLY A 38 -1.53 -10.04 17.60
C GLY A 38 -2.27 -11.26 17.04
N GLY A 39 -3.16 -11.06 16.07
CA GLY A 39 -4.06 -12.05 15.50
C GLY A 39 -5.24 -11.37 14.79
N CYS A 40 -6.31 -12.12 14.59
CA CYS A 40 -7.55 -11.56 14.04
C CYS A 40 -8.13 -10.50 14.97
N VAL A 41 -8.43 -9.32 14.44
CA VAL A 41 -8.95 -8.18 15.23
C VAL A 41 -10.40 -8.36 15.71
N GLY A 42 -11.10 -9.37 15.20
CA GLY A 42 -12.46 -9.73 15.62
C GLY A 42 -12.51 -10.87 16.64
N CYS A 43 -11.80 -11.98 16.37
CA CYS A 43 -11.90 -13.19 17.18
C CYS A 43 -10.58 -13.64 17.84
N HIS A 44 -9.51 -12.88 17.65
CA HIS A 44 -8.16 -13.17 18.17
C HIS A 44 -7.56 -14.51 17.72
N ALA A 45 -8.05 -15.08 16.61
CA ALA A 45 -7.40 -16.22 15.97
C ALA A 45 -5.91 -15.89 15.68
N PRO A 46 -5.00 -16.87 15.77
CA PRO A 46 -3.57 -16.64 15.56
C PRO A 46 -3.27 -15.94 14.23
N ALA A 47 -2.28 -15.04 14.21
CA ALA A 47 -1.91 -14.28 13.01
C ALA A 47 -1.56 -15.17 11.80
N VAL A 48 -1.08 -16.39 12.03
CA VAL A 48 -0.79 -17.38 10.98
C VAL A 48 -2.03 -17.89 10.25
N TRP A 49 -3.23 -17.68 10.80
CA TRP A 49 -4.53 -18.00 10.17
C TRP A 49 -5.20 -16.77 9.57
N CYS A 50 -4.52 -15.63 9.60
CA CYS A 50 -5.07 -14.35 9.19
C CYS A 50 -4.49 -13.89 7.85
N GLU A 51 -5.32 -13.17 7.11
CA GLU A 51 -4.95 -12.41 5.94
C GLU A 51 -4.96 -10.93 6.28
N ALA A 52 -4.18 -10.15 5.54
CA ALA A 52 -4.23 -8.69 5.64
C ALA A 52 -5.41 -8.19 4.80
N HIS A 53 -6.31 -7.46 5.44
CA HIS A 53 -7.51 -6.88 4.84
C HIS A 53 -7.35 -5.36 4.75
N HIS A 54 -7.75 -4.78 3.62
CA HIS A 54 -7.81 -3.33 3.42
C HIS A 54 -9.12 -2.76 3.96
N VAL A 55 -9.07 -1.90 4.98
CA VAL A 55 -10.26 -1.29 5.62
C VAL A 55 -11.05 -0.46 4.62
N ARG A 56 -10.39 0.47 3.92
CA ARG A 56 -10.90 0.98 2.65
C ARG A 56 -10.37 0.09 1.55
N HIS A 57 -11.27 -0.56 0.83
CA HIS A 57 -10.90 -1.50 -0.20
C HIS A 57 -9.97 -0.87 -1.26
N TRP A 58 -9.04 -1.66 -1.80
CA TRP A 58 -8.09 -1.17 -2.79
C TRP A 58 -8.79 -0.71 -4.08
N LEU A 59 -9.85 -1.38 -4.52
CA LEU A 59 -10.59 -0.93 -5.71
C LEU A 59 -11.25 0.44 -5.49
N ASP A 60 -11.56 0.79 -4.24
CA ASP A 60 -12.23 2.04 -3.88
C ASP A 60 -11.27 3.17 -3.50
N GLY A 61 -9.99 3.03 -3.81
CA GLY A 61 -8.99 4.08 -3.54
C GLY A 61 -8.22 3.94 -2.21
N GLY A 62 -8.42 2.86 -1.44
CA GLY A 62 -7.65 2.63 -0.22
C GLY A 62 -6.17 2.32 -0.48
N PRO A 63 -5.22 2.80 0.34
CA PRO A 63 -3.80 2.52 0.20
C PRO A 63 -3.37 1.19 0.85
N THR A 64 -2.20 0.68 0.48
CA THR A 64 -1.57 -0.50 1.08
C THR A 64 -0.56 0.02 2.10
N ASP A 65 -1.10 0.64 3.13
CA ASP A 65 -0.37 1.26 4.24
C ASP A 65 -0.85 0.61 5.53
N LEU A 66 -0.01 0.54 6.57
CA LEU A 66 -0.39 -0.15 7.81
C LEU A 66 -1.67 0.42 8.41
N ASP A 67 -1.87 1.72 8.29
CA ASP A 67 -3.03 2.44 8.79
C ASP A 67 -4.35 2.13 8.06
N ASN A 68 -4.28 1.47 6.90
CA ASN A 68 -5.45 0.98 6.16
C ASN A 68 -5.51 -0.56 6.10
N LEU A 69 -4.58 -1.25 6.76
CA LEU A 69 -4.53 -2.71 6.79
C LEU A 69 -4.83 -3.23 8.19
N LEU A 70 -5.43 -4.41 8.29
CA LEU A 70 -5.61 -5.17 9.53
C LEU A 70 -5.56 -6.68 9.29
N LEU A 71 -5.35 -7.48 10.33
CA LEU A 71 -5.47 -8.94 10.24
C LEU A 71 -6.90 -9.42 10.50
N ALA A 72 -7.41 -10.23 9.57
CA ALA A 72 -8.67 -10.95 9.72
C ALA A 72 -8.50 -12.42 9.35
N CYS A 73 -9.05 -13.34 10.16
CA CYS A 73 -9.16 -14.75 9.76
C CYS A 73 -10.23 -14.92 8.69
N ALA A 74 -10.24 -16.04 7.97
CA ALA A 74 -11.19 -16.28 6.88
C ALA A 74 -12.67 -16.02 7.25
N GLY A 75 -13.08 -16.36 8.48
CA GLY A 75 -14.44 -16.09 8.98
C GLY A 75 -14.72 -14.60 9.15
N CYS A 76 -13.91 -13.90 9.94
CA CYS A 76 -14.08 -12.45 10.14
C CYS A 76 -13.86 -11.65 8.85
N HIS A 77 -12.98 -12.11 7.96
CA HIS A 77 -12.74 -11.49 6.66
C HIS A 77 -14.00 -11.57 5.79
N ARG A 78 -14.70 -12.71 5.82
CA ARG A 78 -16.01 -12.89 5.19
C ARG A 78 -17.08 -12.00 5.82
N ASP A 79 -17.08 -11.89 7.15
CA ASP A 79 -18.06 -11.09 7.87
C ASP A 79 -17.95 -9.59 7.54
N ILE A 80 -16.73 -9.09 7.30
CA ILE A 80 -16.49 -7.72 6.82
C ILE A 80 -17.09 -7.53 5.42
N HIS A 81 -16.70 -8.36 4.45
CA HIS A 81 -17.13 -8.18 3.05
C HIS A 81 -18.63 -8.43 2.83
N ASP A 82 -19.21 -9.43 3.52
CA ASP A 82 -20.50 -9.98 3.12
C ASP A 82 -21.60 -9.73 4.18
N ARG A 83 -21.24 -9.40 5.41
CA ARG A 83 -22.20 -9.30 6.54
C ARG A 83 -22.20 -7.95 7.24
N GLY A 84 -21.43 -6.98 6.75
CA GLY A 84 -21.47 -5.63 7.29
C GLY A 84 -20.76 -5.44 8.61
N TRP A 85 -19.83 -6.32 8.97
CA TRP A 85 -19.02 -6.08 10.15
C TRP A 85 -18.02 -4.96 9.85
N GLU A 86 -17.97 -3.99 10.75
CA GLU A 86 -17.20 -2.77 10.56
C GLU A 86 -15.89 -2.80 11.35
N PRO A 87 -14.74 -2.61 10.68
CA PRO A 87 -13.50 -2.33 11.36
C PRO A 87 -13.52 -0.95 12.01
N VAL A 88 -13.26 -0.88 13.30
CA VAL A 88 -13.18 0.37 14.07
C VAL A 88 -11.77 0.52 14.62
N ARG A 89 -11.18 1.71 14.45
CA ARG A 89 -9.85 2.02 14.98
C ARG A 89 -9.98 2.70 16.34
N GLY A 90 -9.38 2.09 17.36
CA GLY A 90 -9.27 2.65 18.71
C GLY A 90 -8.25 3.80 18.80
N PRO A 91 -8.26 4.54 19.91
CA PRO A 91 -7.34 5.67 20.15
C PRO A 91 -5.87 5.24 20.28
N ASP A 92 -5.62 3.97 20.56
CA ASP A 92 -4.30 3.33 20.65
C ASP A 92 -3.83 2.73 19.31
N SER A 93 -4.54 3.03 18.21
CA SER A 93 -4.31 2.46 16.88
C SER A 93 -4.54 0.95 16.75
N HIS A 94 -5.17 0.30 17.72
CA HIS A 94 -5.65 -1.06 17.56
C HIS A 94 -6.99 -1.10 16.84
N TRP A 95 -7.19 -2.14 16.05
CA TRP A 95 -8.45 -2.41 15.36
C TRP A 95 -9.32 -3.34 16.19
N SER A 96 -10.63 -3.12 16.13
CA SER A 96 -11.67 -4.04 16.59
C SER A 96 -12.71 -4.24 15.48
N LEU A 97 -13.40 -5.38 15.51
CA LEU A 97 -14.48 -5.66 14.57
C LEU A 97 -15.84 -5.57 15.27
N HIS A 98 -16.70 -4.66 14.79
CA HIS A 98 -18.02 -4.40 15.35
C HIS A 98 -19.10 -5.04 14.48
N PRO A 99 -20.16 -5.63 15.08
CA PRO A 99 -21.27 -6.15 14.30
C PRO A 99 -22.01 -5.01 13.58
N PRO A 100 -22.71 -5.30 12.46
CA PRO A 100 -23.48 -4.30 11.74
C PRO A 100 -24.49 -3.62 12.64
N ASP A 101 -24.64 -2.30 12.50
CA ASP A 101 -25.71 -1.56 13.17
C ASP A 101 -27.06 -2.00 12.58
N PRO A 102 -28.00 -2.56 13.37
CA PRO A 102 -29.33 -2.89 12.86
C PRO A 102 -30.10 -1.67 12.28
N ALA A 103 -29.71 -0.44 12.63
CA ALA A 103 -30.27 0.79 12.06
C ALA A 103 -29.57 1.25 10.75
N HIS A 104 -28.43 0.67 10.39
CA HIS A 104 -27.67 0.99 9.17
C HIS A 104 -27.26 -0.30 8.46
N PRO A 105 -28.09 -0.83 7.55
CA PRO A 105 -27.78 -2.08 6.86
C PRO A 105 -26.52 -1.90 6.00
N PRO A 106 -25.70 -2.95 5.85
CA PRO A 106 -24.44 -2.83 5.14
C PRO A 106 -24.62 -2.48 3.67
N HIS A 107 -23.58 -1.83 3.14
CA HIS A 107 -23.43 -1.64 1.70
C HIS A 107 -23.36 -3.00 0.99
N PRO A 108 -23.81 -3.09 -0.28
CA PRO A 108 -23.75 -4.32 -1.05
C PRO A 108 -22.31 -4.87 -1.08
N PRO A 109 -22.15 -6.20 -1.12
CA PRO A 109 -20.83 -6.83 -1.07
C PRO A 109 -19.95 -6.33 -2.21
N ASP A 110 -18.65 -6.24 -1.94
CA ASP A 110 -17.66 -5.91 -2.96
C ASP A 110 -17.79 -6.90 -4.13
N PRO A 111 -17.72 -6.44 -5.39
CA PRO A 111 -17.67 -7.35 -6.52
C PRO A 111 -16.44 -8.27 -6.35
N PRO A 112 -16.55 -9.56 -6.70
CA PRO A 112 -15.43 -10.49 -6.57
C PRO A 112 -14.22 -9.94 -7.31
N GLU A 113 -13.03 -10.02 -6.68
CA GLU A 113 -11.78 -9.62 -7.33
C GLU A 113 -11.70 -10.29 -8.71
N PRO A 114 -11.37 -9.55 -9.79
CA PRO A 114 -11.08 -10.20 -11.05
C PRO A 114 -9.91 -11.15 -10.82
N ALA A 115 -10.11 -12.43 -11.16
CA ALA A 115 -9.07 -13.44 -11.16
C ALA A 115 -7.80 -12.82 -11.75
N GLY A 116 -6.74 -12.78 -10.94
CA GLY A 116 -5.55 -11.98 -11.21
C GLY A 116 -5.13 -12.09 -12.68
N SER A 117 -4.75 -10.96 -13.26
CA SER A 117 -4.23 -10.90 -14.63
C SER A 117 -3.31 -12.10 -14.89
N PRO A 118 -3.47 -12.82 -16.02
CA PRO A 118 -2.53 -13.87 -16.37
C PRO A 118 -1.11 -13.28 -16.31
N PRO A 119 -0.07 -14.07 -15.96
CA PRO A 119 1.30 -13.58 -15.93
C PRO A 119 1.71 -13.10 -17.33
N GLY A 120 1.45 -11.82 -17.58
CA GLY A 120 1.81 -11.11 -18.79
C GLY A 120 3.28 -10.78 -18.69
N GLN A 121 4.10 -11.73 -19.12
CA GLN A 121 5.43 -11.50 -19.71
C GLN A 121 6.15 -10.29 -19.13
N SER A 122 6.60 -10.39 -17.88
CA SER A 122 7.59 -9.48 -17.33
C SER A 122 8.80 -9.51 -18.27
N ARG A 123 9.11 -8.36 -18.87
CA ARG A 123 10.38 -8.17 -19.57
C ARG A 123 11.52 -8.63 -18.65
N PRO A 124 12.53 -9.37 -19.17
CA PRO A 124 13.63 -9.82 -18.35
C PRO A 124 14.31 -8.61 -17.70
N TRP A 125 14.58 -8.74 -16.39
CA TRP A 125 15.37 -7.80 -15.63
C TRP A 125 16.75 -7.65 -16.31
N GLY A 126 16.99 -6.51 -16.96
CA GLY A 126 18.23 -6.25 -17.70
C GLY A 126 18.09 -5.36 -18.95
N SER A 127 16.88 -5.08 -19.45
CA SER A 127 16.70 -4.13 -20.54
C SER A 127 16.72 -2.69 -20.03
N ARG A 128 17.90 -2.08 -19.91
CA ARG A 128 18.01 -0.61 -19.86
C ARG A 128 17.39 -0.06 -21.16
N PRO A 129 16.59 1.02 -21.13
CA PRO A 129 16.38 1.81 -22.33
C PRO A 129 17.76 2.25 -22.82
N SER A 130 18.12 1.94 -24.06
CA SER A 130 19.35 2.48 -24.65
C SER A 130 19.30 4.00 -24.53
N ASP A 131 20.36 4.60 -23.98
CA ASP A 131 20.53 6.05 -24.01
C ASP A 131 20.35 6.53 -25.46
N PRO A 132 19.61 7.62 -25.72
CA PRO A 132 19.60 8.21 -27.05
C PRO A 132 21.03 8.65 -27.41
N PRO A 133 21.48 8.49 -28.67
CA PRO A 133 22.81 8.94 -29.06
C PRO A 133 22.95 10.43 -28.82
N ALA A 134 24.09 10.82 -28.22
CA ALA A 134 24.45 12.21 -27.98
C ALA A 134 24.36 13.01 -29.28
N THR A 135 23.60 14.10 -29.24
CA THR A 135 23.51 15.06 -30.34
C THR A 135 24.88 15.73 -30.51
N PRO A 136 25.48 15.79 -31.70
CA PRO A 136 26.74 16.51 -31.87
C PRO A 136 26.51 18.01 -31.65
N ALA A 137 27.38 18.62 -30.85
CA ALA A 137 27.37 20.05 -30.56
C ALA A 137 27.53 20.87 -31.85
N ARG A 138 26.66 21.87 -32.02
CA ARG A 138 26.81 22.90 -33.07
C ARG A 138 28.04 23.77 -32.76
N PRO A 139 28.86 24.14 -33.76
CA PRO A 139 29.94 25.09 -33.55
C PRO A 139 29.39 26.51 -33.30
N GLU A 140 30.00 27.21 -32.35
CA GLU A 140 29.68 28.59 -31.99
C GLU A 140 29.98 29.55 -33.15
N ALA A 141 28.96 30.29 -33.59
CA ALA A 141 29.11 31.36 -34.55
C ALA A 141 29.52 32.67 -33.85
N GLY A 142 30.79 33.02 -34.04
CA GLY A 142 31.42 34.35 -34.05
C GLY A 142 30.65 35.55 -33.48
N GLN A 143 31.21 36.13 -32.41
CA GLN A 143 30.99 37.51 -32.01
C GLN A 143 31.38 38.47 -33.13
N ALA A 144 30.38 39.11 -33.76
CA ALA A 144 30.59 40.31 -34.56
C ALA A 144 30.64 41.53 -33.62
N ARG A 145 31.82 42.14 -33.50
CA ARG A 145 32.03 43.45 -32.87
C ARG A 145 32.13 44.51 -33.95
N SER A 146 31.27 45.53 -33.89
CA SER A 146 31.38 46.86 -34.54
C SER A 146 30.09 47.62 -34.17
N ARG A 147 30.05 48.90 -33.78
CA ARG A 147 30.99 50.04 -33.86
C ARG A 147 30.52 51.14 -32.87
N ALA A 148 31.42 52.10 -32.61
CA ALA A 148 31.25 53.39 -31.93
C ALA A 148 30.10 54.25 -32.52
N SER A 149 29.53 55.28 -31.88
CA SER A 149 30.13 56.50 -31.28
C SER A 149 29.08 57.33 -30.50
N PRO A 150 29.49 58.35 -29.70
CA PRO A 150 28.62 59.22 -28.90
C PRO A 150 28.26 60.55 -29.61
N VAL A 151 27.15 61.18 -29.19
CA VAL A 151 26.96 62.64 -28.98
C VAL A 151 25.90 62.81 -27.89
#